data_AF-A0A392SWN0-F1
#
_entry.id   AF-A0A392SWN0-F1
#
_cell.length_a   1.000
_cell.length_b   1.000
_cell.length_c   1.000
_cell.angle_alpha   90.00
_cell.angle_beta   90.00
_cell.angle_gamma   90.00
#
_symmetry.space_group_name_H-M   'P 1'
#
loop_
_entity.id
_entity.type
_entity.pdbx_description
1 polymer ?
#
loop_
_entity_poly.entity_id
_entity_poly.type
_entity_poly.pdbx_seq_one_letter_code
_entity_poly.pdbx_strand_id
1 'polypeptide(L)' 'MVLMWHAVVWSIWTSQNDFIFAGGSSMIDNLVDRVKLSSWKWFLGKNPDSPYCFYEWKVQPLLCWSNKAR' A
#
# COMPACT_ATOMS: atom_id res chain seq x y z
N MET A 1 19.39 -20.30 14.04
CA MET A 1 18.45 -19.15 14.00
C MET A 1 18.60 -18.30 12.74
N VAL A 2 19.81 -17.93 12.31
CA VAL A 2 20.03 -17.14 11.07
C VAL A 2 19.47 -17.80 9.81
N LEU A 3 19.58 -19.13 9.69
CA LEU A 3 19.02 -19.89 8.56
C LEU A 3 17.49 -19.83 8.48
N MET A 4 16.80 -19.82 9.63
CA MET A 4 15.34 -19.69 9.64
C MET A 4 14.92 -18.27 9.24
N TRP A 5 15.66 -17.26 9.67
CA TRP A 5 15.40 -15.87 9.27
C TRP A 5 15.60 -15.68 7.77
N HIS A 6 16.69 -16.21 7.22
CA HIS A 6 16.93 -16.20 5.78
C HIS A 6 15.84 -16.96 5.01
N ALA A 7 15.39 -18.11 5.49
CA ALA A 7 14.29 -18.86 4.87
C ALA A 7 12.96 -18.07 4.87
N VAL A 8 12.66 -17.34 5.95
CA VAL A 8 11.46 -16.49 6.05
C VAL A 8 11.54 -15.31 5.09
N VAL A 9 12.66 -14.58 5.09
CA VAL A 9 12.86 -13.43 4.18
C VAL A 9 12.84 -13.89 2.72
N TRP A 10 13.48 -15.02 2.42
CA TRP A 10 13.50 -15.60 1.08
C TRP A 10 12.11 -16.07 0.64
N SER A 11 11.31 -16.67 1.53
CA SER A 11 9.94 -17.10 1.20
C SER A 11 9.01 -15.92 0.96
N ILE A 12 9.12 -14.84 1.75
CA ILE A 12 8.35 -13.61 1.55
C ILE A 12 8.72 -12.96 0.23
N TRP A 13 10.02 -12.86 -0.06
CA TRP A 13 10.51 -12.29 -1.32
C TRP A 13 10.06 -13.14 -2.51
N THR A 14 10.21 -14.46 -2.44
CA THR A 14 9.79 -15.37 -3.53
C THR A 14 8.29 -15.29 -3.74
N SER A 15 7.46 -15.26 -2.69
CA SER A 15 6.01 -15.12 -2.81
C SER A 15 5.59 -13.80 -3.47
N GLN A 16 6.25 -12.69 -3.13
CA GLN A 16 5.98 -11.40 -3.78
C GLN A 16 6.50 -11.37 -5.22
N ASN A 17 7.65 -11.99 -5.49
CA ASN A 17 8.23 -12.04 -6.81
C ASN A 17 7.41 -12.93 -7.76
N ASP A 18 6.91 -14.06 -7.28
CA ASP A 18 6.02 -14.96 -8.04
C ASP A 18 4.68 -14.27 -8.33
N PHE A 19 4.14 -13.51 -7.36
CA PHE A 19 2.96 -12.67 -7.59
C PHE A 19 3.19 -11.56 -8.62
N ILE A 20 4.39 -10.97 -8.67
CA ILE A 20 4.77 -9.90 -9.61
C ILE A 20 5.08 -10.45 -11.02
N PHE A 21 5.73 -11.62 -11.12
CA PHE A 21 6.19 -12.19 -12.39
C PHE A 21 5.21 -13.19 -13.02
N ALA A 22 4.33 -13.86 -12.24
CA ALA A 22 3.33 -14.80 -12.78
C ALA A 22 1.99 -14.13 -13.16
N GLY A 23 1.76 -12.87 -12.76
CA GLY A 23 0.55 -12.09 -13.06
C GLY A 23 0.80 -10.93 -14.02
N GLY A 24 0.91 -11.22 -15.31
CA GLY A 24 1.32 -10.27 -16.35
C GLY A 24 0.58 -8.92 -16.36
N SER A 25 1.37 -7.84 -16.45
CA SER A 25 1.11 -6.45 -16.89
C SER A 25 -0.17 -5.69 -16.46
N SER A 26 -1.31 -6.33 -16.23
CA SER A 26 -2.59 -5.71 -15.82
C SER A 26 -2.73 -5.62 -14.29
N MET A 27 -1.82 -6.24 -13.52
CA MET A 27 -1.95 -6.35 -12.07
C MET A 27 -1.21 -5.27 -11.27
N ILE A 28 -0.19 -4.60 -11.84
CA ILE A 28 0.55 -3.54 -11.13
C ILE A 28 -0.37 -2.38 -10.78
N ASP A 29 -1.21 -1.93 -11.73
CA ASP A 29 -2.19 -0.86 -11.48
C ASP A 29 -3.19 -1.28 -10.40
N ASN A 30 -3.71 -2.51 -10.47
CA ASN A 30 -4.59 -3.10 -9.47
C ASN A 30 -3.92 -3.25 -8.08
N LEU A 31 -2.62 -3.56 -8.04
CA LEU A 31 -1.84 -3.68 -6.82
C LEU A 31 -1.63 -2.29 -6.20
N VAL A 32 -1.26 -1.31 -7.01
CA VAL A 32 -1.13 0.10 -6.60
C VAL A 32 -2.47 0.61 -6.09
N ASP A 33 -3.59 0.23 -6.71
CA ASP A 33 -4.93 0.59 -6.24
C ASP A 33 -5.25 -0.01 -4.86
N ARG A 34 -4.89 -1.28 -4.64
CA ARG A 34 -5.04 -1.98 -3.35
C ARG A 34 -4.19 -1.36 -2.26
N VAL A 35 -2.95 -0.96 -2.57
CA VAL A 35 -2.06 -0.27 -1.65
C VAL A 35 -2.64 1.10 -1.31
N LYS A 36 -3.06 1.90 -2.30
CA LYS A 36 -3.70 3.22 -2.09
C LYS A 36 -4.95 3.11 -1.23
N LEU A 37 -5.80 2.10 -1.47
CA LEU A 37 -7.01 1.84 -0.68
C LEU A 37 -6.68 1.46 0.77
N SER A 38 -5.68 0.60 0.98
CA SER A 38 -5.26 0.17 2.32
C SER A 38 -4.68 1.34 3.12
N SER A 39 -3.85 2.17 2.50
CA SER A 39 -3.30 3.39 3.12
C SER A 39 -4.38 4.41 3.46
N TRP A 40 -5.39 4.59 2.59
CA TRP A 40 -6.51 5.50 2.86
C TRP A 40 -7.37 5.04 4.04
N LYS A 41 -7.71 3.75 4.12
CA LYS A 41 -8.44 3.18 5.27
C LYS A 41 -7.71 3.42 6.58
N TRP A 42 -6.38 3.27 6.56
CA TRP A 42 -5.54 3.54 7.73
C TRP A 42 -5.53 5.03 8.10
N PHE A 43 -5.47 5.92 7.11
CA PHE A 43 -5.57 7.37 7.32
C PHE A 43 -6.91 7.79 7.92
N LEU A 44 -8.03 7.24 7.43
CA LEU A 44 -9.38 7.51 7.93
C LEU A 44 -9.55 7.00 9.37
N GLY A 45 -9.02 5.81 9.67
CA GLY A 45 -9.02 5.27 11.03
C GLY A 45 -8.22 6.12 12.03
N LYS A 46 -7.29 6.94 11.55
CA LYS A 46 -6.53 7.92 12.35
C LYS A 46 -7.12 9.34 12.32
N ASN A 47 -8.07 9.61 11.44
CA ASN A 47 -8.69 10.92 11.19
C ASN A 47 -10.17 10.74 10.77
N PRO A 48 -11.06 10.44 11.72
CA PRO A 48 -12.47 10.17 11.40
C PRO A 48 -13.19 11.39 10.80
N ASP A 49 -12.79 12.61 11.16
CA ASP A 49 -13.38 13.87 10.66
C ASP A 49 -12.65 14.43 9.41
N SER A 50 -11.89 13.60 8.70
CA SER A 50 -11.15 14.07 7.54
C SER A 50 -12.13 14.48 6.41
N PRO A 51 -12.00 15.70 5.85
CA PRO A 51 -12.86 16.15 4.76
C PRO A 51 -12.49 15.50 3.41
N TYR A 52 -11.39 14.75 3.35
CA TYR A 52 -10.82 14.26 2.09
C TYR A 52 -11.43 12.92 1.66
N CYS A 53 -12.00 12.93 0.46
CA CYS A 53 -12.54 11.72 -0.16
C CYS A 53 -11.41 10.83 -0.72
N PHE A 54 -11.70 9.53 -0.90
CA PHE A 54 -10.74 8.58 -1.46
C PHE A 54 -10.22 8.98 -2.86
N TYR A 55 -11.03 9.70 -3.63
CA TYR A 55 -10.63 10.26 -4.92
C TYR A 55 -9.47 11.27 -4.78
N GLU A 56 -9.60 12.25 -3.90
CA GLU A 56 -8.55 13.26 -3.65
C GLU A 56 -7.27 12.60 -3.12
N TRP A 57 -7.43 11.58 -2.26
CA TRP A 57 -6.34 10.76 -1.77
C TRP A 57 -5.60 10.00 -2.90
N LYS A 58 -6.31 9.47 -3.90
CA LYS A 58 -5.67 8.80 -5.04
C LYS A 58 -4.88 9.76 -5.93
N VAL A 59 -5.37 10.98 -6.07
CA VAL A 59 -4.80 12.01 -6.97
C VAL A 59 -3.58 12.67 -6.32
N GLN A 60 -3.69 13.12 -5.07
CA GLN A 60 -2.60 13.82 -4.35
C GLN A 60 -2.55 13.47 -2.84
N PRO A 61 -2.10 12.25 -2.48
CA PRO A 61 -2.10 11.79 -1.08
C PRO A 61 -1.20 12.62 -0.16
N LEU A 62 -0.11 13.20 -0.69
CA LEU A 62 0.81 14.04 0.07
C LEU A 62 0.16 15.36 0.54
N LEU A 63 -0.79 15.91 -0.23
CA LEU A 63 -1.50 17.13 0.17
C LEU A 63 -2.54 16.86 1.26
N CYS A 64 -3.22 15.70 1.19
CA CYS A 64 -4.12 15.25 2.25
C CYS A 64 -3.36 14.99 3.56
N TRP A 65 -2.14 14.46 3.48
CA TRP A 65 -1.29 14.25 4.65
C TRP A 65 -0.72 15.56 5.21
N SER A 66 -0.26 16.47 4.35
CA SER A 66 0.37 17.73 4.77
C SER A 66 -0.60 18.71 5.43
N ASN A 67 -1.88 18.73 5.03
CA ASN A 67 -2.88 19.59 5.68
C ASN A 67 -3.24 19.16 7.11
N LYS A 68 -2.83 17.96 7.54
CA LYS A 68 -2.92 17.55 8.95
C LYS A 68 -1.89 18.28 9.85
N ALA A 69 -0.86 18.90 9.26
CA ALA A 69 0.22 19.56 10.00
C ALA A 69 -0.03 21.05 10.31
N ARG A 70 -1.22 21.59 10.02
CA ARG A 70 -1.64 22.94 10.41
C ARG A 70 -2.77 22.89 11.43
#